data_AF-A0A7S0E803-F1
#
_entry.id   AF-A0A7S0E803-F1
#
_cell.length_a   1.000
_cell.length_b   1.000
_cell.length_c   1.000
_cell.angle_alpha   90.00
_cell.angle_beta   90.00
_cell.angle_gamma   90.00
#
_symmetry.space_group_name_H-M   'P 1'
#
loop_
_entity.id
_entity.type
_entity.pdbx_description
1 polymer ?
#
loop_
_entity_poly.entity_id
_entity_poly.type
_entity_poly.pdbx_seq_one_letter_code
_entity_poly.pdbx_strand_id
1 'polypeptide(L)'
;EGSTGETAAERAPAPRGASLAAARLESMFSSTKRFTAAVALINETPNDRFPHLLSRVLGQLHAKAERVFSAEEEAALCELFGFSDEQLELLLSSCSFIFEQAAYLATAPAKLGDELLKAGVEEEPATAFGEVWQEEGAKLMERLRDRAVLAPTRLSGVDWQLCIGTASSDGLTAQQPHAILQLELNTPTPQDAEGEKRSLQMQLDRPKMQELLGKLDAIQGSLDGLS
;
A
#
# COMPACT_ATOMS: atom_id res chain seq x y z
N GLU A 1 33.10 -54.21 -14.64
CA GLU A 1 32.12 -53.57 -15.54
C GLU A 1 30.83 -53.32 -14.77
N GLY A 2 30.22 -52.14 -14.97
CA GLY A 2 28.89 -51.74 -14.47
C GLY A 2 28.86 -51.36 -12.97
N SER A 3 28.10 -50.37 -12.50
CA SER A 3 27.12 -49.52 -13.14
C SER A 3 26.77 -48.36 -12.20
N THR A 4 26.86 -47.15 -12.74
CA THR A 4 25.97 -45.98 -12.62
C THR A 4 24.87 -45.98 -11.55
N GLY A 5 24.73 -44.85 -10.84
CA GLY A 5 23.56 -44.59 -9.99
C GLY A 5 23.57 -43.22 -9.31
N GLU A 6 23.78 -42.16 -10.10
CA GLU A 6 23.54 -40.76 -9.74
C GLU A 6 22.11 -40.56 -9.17
N THR A 7 22.00 -40.03 -7.96
CA THR A 7 20.72 -39.55 -7.39
C THR A 7 20.77 -38.04 -7.30
N ALA A 8 20.32 -37.40 -8.37
CA ALA A 8 19.96 -35.99 -8.39
C ALA A 8 18.72 -35.78 -7.51
N ALA A 9 18.89 -35.16 -6.35
CA ALA A 9 17.79 -34.64 -5.55
C ALA A 9 17.23 -33.39 -6.24
N GLU A 10 16.16 -33.60 -7.02
CA GLU A 10 15.35 -32.57 -7.64
C GLU A 10 14.78 -31.62 -6.58
N ARG A 11 15.39 -30.44 -6.49
CA ARG A 11 15.00 -29.34 -5.62
C ARG A 11 13.75 -28.69 -6.22
N ALA A 12 12.59 -28.99 -5.64
CA ALA A 12 11.32 -28.37 -5.99
C ALA A 12 11.42 -26.82 -5.96
N PRO A 13 10.95 -26.11 -7.00
CA PRO A 13 10.95 -24.65 -6.99
C PRO A 13 9.86 -24.12 -6.06
N ALA A 14 10.26 -23.36 -5.05
CA ALA A 14 9.37 -22.63 -4.16
C ALA A 14 8.44 -21.68 -4.95
N PRO A 15 7.20 -21.44 -4.48
CA PRO A 15 6.23 -20.61 -5.17
C PRO A 15 6.69 -19.14 -5.21
N ARG A 16 7.14 -18.70 -6.39
CA ARG A 16 7.65 -17.34 -6.69
C ARG A 16 6.67 -16.21 -6.35
N GLY A 17 5.38 -16.48 -6.15
CA GLY A 17 4.36 -15.48 -5.87
C GLY A 17 4.32 -14.96 -4.42
N ALA A 18 4.63 -15.81 -3.43
CA ALA A 18 4.63 -15.41 -2.02
C ALA A 18 5.86 -14.57 -1.65
N SER A 19 6.98 -14.81 -2.35
CA SER A 19 8.26 -14.12 -2.12
C SER A 19 8.21 -12.65 -2.52
N LEU A 20 7.39 -12.24 -3.50
CA LEU A 20 7.34 -10.83 -3.93
C LEU A 20 6.53 -9.96 -2.97
N ALA A 21 5.45 -10.49 -2.39
CA ALA A 21 4.66 -9.78 -1.39
C ALA A 21 5.39 -9.70 -0.04
N ALA A 22 6.10 -10.78 0.35
CA ALA A 22 6.94 -10.79 1.53
C ALA A 22 8.21 -9.93 1.37
N ALA A 23 8.84 -9.91 0.18
CA ALA A 23 10.00 -9.05 -0.07
C ALA A 23 9.62 -7.57 -0.22
N ARG A 24 8.38 -7.24 -0.62
CA ARG A 24 7.92 -5.84 -0.68
C ARG A 24 7.62 -5.23 0.71
N LEU A 25 7.70 -6.04 1.76
CA LEU A 25 7.71 -5.62 3.16
C LEU A 25 9.13 -5.31 3.68
N GLU A 26 10.18 -5.51 2.86
CA GLU A 26 11.54 -5.07 3.20
C GLU A 26 11.74 -3.63 2.71
N SER A 27 11.53 -2.67 3.62
CA SER A 27 11.63 -1.21 3.44
C SER A 27 10.45 -0.58 2.69
N MET A 28 9.66 0.24 3.41
CA MET A 28 8.57 1.05 2.84
C MET A 28 9.05 1.95 1.69
N PHE A 29 10.33 2.35 1.72
CA PHE A 29 10.99 3.13 0.69
C PHE A 29 12.17 2.35 0.10
N SER A 30 12.11 2.05 -1.20
CA SER A 30 13.26 1.46 -1.90
C SER A 30 14.34 2.53 -2.10
N SER A 31 15.57 2.27 -1.63
CA SER A 31 16.72 3.16 -1.78
C SER A 31 17.20 3.24 -3.23
N THR A 32 16.47 3.98 -4.05
CA THR A 32 16.82 4.30 -5.44
C THR A 32 17.59 5.60 -5.50
N LYS A 33 18.46 5.78 -6.50
CA LYS A 33 19.23 7.03 -6.68
C LYS A 33 18.36 8.29 -6.66
N ARG A 34 17.14 8.19 -7.21
CA ARG A 34 16.16 9.28 -7.22
C ARG A 34 15.60 9.57 -5.83
N PHE A 35 15.28 8.53 -5.05
CA PHE A 35 14.80 8.69 -3.68
C PHE A 35 15.89 9.24 -2.77
N THR A 36 17.14 8.78 -2.89
CA THR A 36 18.27 9.36 -2.12
C THR A 36 18.50 10.84 -2.43
N ALA A 37 18.39 11.25 -3.70
CA ALA A 37 18.47 12.66 -4.07
C ALA A 37 17.29 13.48 -3.48
N ALA A 38 16.09 12.90 -3.46
CA ALA A 38 14.94 13.53 -2.83
C ALA A 38 15.08 13.66 -1.31
N VAL A 39 15.63 12.65 -0.63
CA VAL A 39 15.93 12.70 0.81
C VAL A 39 16.90 13.84 1.13
N ALA A 40 17.93 14.05 0.30
CA ALA A 40 18.83 15.19 0.47
C ALA A 40 18.08 16.53 0.35
N LEU A 41 17.20 16.69 -0.64
CA LEU A 41 16.37 17.89 -0.80
C LEU A 41 15.40 18.10 0.37
N ILE A 42 14.81 17.03 0.89
CA ILE A 42 13.93 17.08 2.07
C ILE A 42 14.72 17.61 3.27
N ASN A 43 15.93 17.10 3.51
CA ASN A 43 16.77 17.53 4.63
C ASN A 43 17.30 18.96 4.45
N GLU A 44 17.49 19.44 3.22
CA GLU A 44 17.88 20.82 2.92
C GLU A 44 16.71 21.82 3.05
N THR A 45 15.47 21.35 3.19
CA THR A 45 14.29 22.23 3.23
C THR A 45 14.10 22.85 4.63
N PRO A 46 13.87 24.17 4.75
CA PRO A 46 13.70 24.84 6.04
C PRO A 46 12.44 24.35 6.78
N ASN A 47 12.64 23.91 8.02
CA ASN A 47 11.64 23.24 8.85
C ASN A 47 10.45 24.12 9.26
N ASP A 48 10.62 25.45 9.28
CA ASP A 48 9.55 26.39 9.67
C ASP A 48 8.31 26.34 8.76
N ARG A 49 8.50 25.93 7.49
CA ARG A 49 7.45 25.94 6.45
C ARG A 49 7.26 24.59 5.78
N PHE A 50 8.14 23.63 6.06
CA PHE A 50 8.03 22.29 5.53
C PHE A 50 6.69 21.60 5.91
N PRO A 51 6.18 21.68 7.16
CA PRO A 51 4.87 21.13 7.50
C PRO A 51 3.72 21.73 6.67
N HIS A 52 3.79 23.02 6.35
CA HIS A 52 2.74 23.68 5.54
C HIS A 52 2.76 23.22 4.10
N LEU A 53 3.96 22.99 3.54
CA LEU A 53 4.12 22.40 2.22
C LEU A 53 3.57 20.97 2.21
N LEU A 54 3.89 20.17 3.24
CA LEU A 54 3.40 18.80 3.37
C LEU A 54 1.88 18.73 3.47
N SER A 55 1.25 19.55 4.32
CA SER A 55 -0.21 19.65 4.42
C SER A 55 -0.85 19.95 3.08
N ARG A 56 -0.27 20.87 2.30
CA ARG A 56 -0.80 21.23 0.97
C ARG A 56 -0.62 20.11 -0.05
N VAL A 57 0.53 19.43 -0.05
CA VAL A 57 0.78 18.25 -0.89
C VAL A 57 -0.22 17.13 -0.57
N LEU A 58 -0.37 16.81 0.72
CA LEU A 58 -1.31 15.79 1.19
C LEU A 58 -2.75 16.17 0.83
N GLY A 59 -3.10 17.44 1.04
CA GLY A 59 -4.39 18.02 0.72
C GLY A 59 -4.72 17.98 -0.76
N GLN A 60 -3.74 17.97 -1.67
CA GLN A 60 -3.95 17.89 -3.13
C GLN A 60 -3.79 16.48 -3.71
N LEU A 61 -3.36 15.50 -2.92
CA LEU A 61 -3.12 14.13 -3.39
C LEU A 61 -4.39 13.45 -3.95
N HIS A 62 -5.57 13.85 -3.46
CA HIS A 62 -6.86 13.38 -3.95
C HIS A 62 -7.26 13.93 -5.33
N ALA A 63 -6.65 15.04 -5.76
CA ALA A 63 -6.89 15.72 -7.02
C ALA A 63 -5.79 15.35 -8.01
N LYS A 64 -5.82 14.12 -8.52
CA LYS A 64 -4.85 13.51 -9.47
C LYS A 64 -4.56 14.32 -10.77
N ALA A 65 -5.14 15.50 -10.94
CA ALA A 65 -5.13 16.31 -12.15
C ALA A 65 -4.84 17.81 -11.94
N GLU A 66 -4.78 18.33 -10.71
CA GLU A 66 -4.40 19.72 -10.46
C GLU A 66 -2.98 19.78 -9.91
N ARG A 67 -2.15 20.67 -10.48
CA ARG A 67 -0.83 20.96 -9.92
C ARG A 67 -0.99 21.37 -8.46
N VAL A 68 -0.18 20.81 -7.57
CA VAL A 68 -0.24 21.08 -6.12
C VAL A 68 -0.05 22.59 -5.82
N PHE A 69 0.73 23.26 -6.67
CA PHE A 69 1.02 24.68 -6.61
C PHE A 69 0.77 25.33 -7.98
N SER A 70 0.41 26.61 -7.96
CA SER A 70 0.40 27.43 -9.17
C SER A 70 1.83 27.77 -9.63
N ALA A 71 2.03 28.12 -10.89
CA ALA A 71 3.35 28.45 -11.42
C ALA A 71 4.02 29.63 -10.68
N GLU A 72 3.23 30.57 -10.16
CA GLU A 72 3.71 31.69 -9.34
C GLU A 72 4.16 31.23 -7.95
N GLU A 73 3.44 30.29 -7.34
CA GLU A 73 3.84 29.68 -6.06
C GLU A 73 5.07 28.78 -6.22
N GLU A 74 5.17 28.02 -7.31
CA GLU A 74 6.37 27.20 -7.61
C GLU A 74 7.60 28.09 -7.76
N ALA A 75 7.50 29.19 -8.50
CA ALA A 75 8.60 30.16 -8.63
C ALA A 75 9.00 30.77 -7.28
N ALA A 76 8.02 31.12 -6.43
CA ALA A 76 8.28 31.63 -5.08
C ALA A 76 8.94 30.57 -4.18
N LEU A 77 8.55 29.30 -4.30
CA LEU A 77 9.16 28.18 -3.55
C LEU A 77 10.59 27.91 -4.04
N CYS A 78 10.86 27.96 -5.36
CA CYS A 78 12.20 27.86 -5.92
C CYS A 78 13.10 28.98 -5.37
N GLU A 79 12.64 30.24 -5.35
CA GLU A 79 13.40 31.36 -4.77
C GLU A 79 13.61 31.22 -3.26
N LEU A 80 12.59 30.76 -2.52
CA LEU A 80 12.65 30.61 -1.06
C LEU A 80 13.57 29.48 -0.62
N PHE A 81 13.60 28.37 -1.34
CA PHE A 81 14.43 27.21 -1.01
C PHE A 81 15.79 27.21 -1.73
N GLY A 82 15.99 28.11 -2.70
CA GLY A 82 17.19 28.12 -3.53
C GLY A 82 17.31 26.89 -4.44
N PHE A 83 16.17 26.29 -4.78
CA PHE A 83 16.08 25.09 -5.62
C PHE A 83 15.82 25.44 -7.08
N SER A 84 16.31 24.61 -7.99
CA SER A 84 15.87 24.65 -9.40
C SER A 84 14.46 24.08 -9.54
N ASP A 85 13.80 24.40 -10.66
CA ASP A 85 12.47 23.87 -10.96
C ASP A 85 12.44 22.32 -10.92
N GLU A 86 13.50 21.66 -11.40
CA GLU A 86 13.61 20.20 -11.36
C GLU A 86 13.80 19.66 -9.94
N GLN A 87 14.51 20.39 -9.08
CA GLN A 87 14.69 20.02 -7.67
C GLN A 87 13.38 20.18 -6.90
N LEU A 88 12.62 21.27 -7.15
CA LEU A 88 11.31 21.46 -6.55
C LEU A 88 10.32 20.38 -7.01
N GLU A 89 10.29 20.05 -8.31
CA GLU A 89 9.45 18.97 -8.83
C GLU A 89 9.83 17.62 -8.21
N LEU A 90 11.13 17.34 -8.06
CA LEU A 90 11.61 16.12 -7.39
C LEU A 90 11.17 16.07 -5.92
N LEU A 91 11.27 17.18 -5.20
CA LEU A 91 10.81 17.28 -3.81
C LEU A 91 9.30 17.01 -3.70
N LEU A 92 8.48 17.74 -4.47
CA LEU A 92 7.03 17.63 -4.44
C LEU A 92 6.54 16.23 -4.83
N SER A 93 7.13 15.66 -5.90
CA SER A 93 6.81 14.30 -6.34
C SER A 93 7.20 13.26 -5.28
N SER A 94 8.28 13.48 -4.54
CA SER A 94 8.73 12.57 -3.48
C SER A 94 7.88 12.69 -2.22
N CYS A 95 7.50 13.90 -1.79
CA CYS A 95 6.54 14.10 -0.71
C CYS A 95 5.19 13.44 -1.04
N SER A 96 4.71 13.62 -2.28
CA SER A 96 3.49 12.97 -2.77
C SER A 96 3.62 11.46 -2.70
N PHE A 97 4.72 10.90 -3.22
CA PHE A 97 4.99 9.47 -3.18
C PHE A 97 5.03 8.90 -1.76
N ILE A 98 5.63 9.62 -0.80
CA ILE A 98 5.67 9.23 0.61
C ILE A 98 4.25 9.09 1.17
N PHE A 99 3.40 10.09 0.97
CA PHE A 99 2.01 10.04 1.42
C PHE A 99 1.17 9.00 0.67
N GLU A 100 1.42 8.76 -0.62
CA GLU A 100 0.79 7.67 -1.36
C GLU A 100 1.16 6.32 -0.78
N GLN A 101 2.44 6.09 -0.43
CA GLN A 101 2.84 4.84 0.23
C GLN A 101 2.21 4.71 1.61
N ALA A 102 2.15 5.79 2.39
CA ALA A 102 1.52 5.80 3.71
C ALA A 102 0.02 5.46 3.63
N ALA A 103 -0.69 6.06 2.67
CA ALA A 103 -2.10 5.79 2.40
C ALA A 103 -2.34 4.37 1.87
N TYR A 104 -1.51 3.92 0.92
CA TYR A 104 -1.62 2.59 0.32
C TYR A 104 -1.41 1.48 1.34
N LEU A 105 -0.45 1.65 2.25
CA LEU A 105 -0.13 0.67 3.28
C LEU A 105 -0.95 0.84 4.56
N ALA A 106 -1.82 1.86 4.64
CA ALA A 106 -2.51 2.26 5.87
C ALA A 106 -1.51 2.34 7.06
N THR A 107 -0.41 3.07 6.86
CA THR A 107 0.69 3.14 7.82
C THR A 107 0.39 4.16 8.92
N ALA A 108 0.52 3.75 10.20
CA ALA A 108 0.34 4.66 11.33
C ALA A 108 1.37 5.83 11.32
N PRO A 109 1.02 7.03 11.82
CA PRO A 109 1.91 8.20 11.80
C PRO A 109 3.27 7.99 12.44
N ALA A 110 3.32 7.33 13.60
CA ALA A 110 4.57 7.00 14.27
C ALA A 110 5.45 6.08 13.41
N LYS A 111 4.85 5.11 12.71
CA LYS A 111 5.59 4.20 11.83
C LYS A 111 6.10 4.89 10.58
N LEU A 112 5.37 5.89 10.06
CA LEU A 112 5.81 6.67 8.91
C LEU A 112 7.11 7.42 9.23
N GLY A 113 7.19 8.09 10.39
CA GLY A 113 8.41 8.75 10.85
C GLY A 113 9.59 7.78 10.98
N ASP A 114 9.37 6.63 11.63
CA ASP A 114 10.41 5.59 11.80
C ASP A 114 10.94 5.05 10.46
N GLU A 115 10.07 4.83 9.47
CA GLU A 115 10.48 4.36 8.15
C GLU A 115 11.23 5.44 7.35
N LEU A 116 10.88 6.71 7.51
CA LEU A 116 11.61 7.82 6.89
C LEU A 116 13.01 8.01 7.51
N LEU A 117 13.12 7.88 8.83
CA LEU A 117 14.42 7.87 9.53
C LEU A 117 15.34 6.76 9.02
N LYS A 118 14.81 5.54 8.88
CA LYS A 118 15.56 4.41 8.29
C LYS A 118 15.98 4.66 6.84
N ALA A 119 15.20 5.45 6.11
CA ALA A 119 15.47 5.80 4.73
C ALA A 119 16.48 6.97 4.58
N GLY A 120 16.92 7.58 5.68
CA GLY A 120 17.94 8.64 5.74
C GLY A 120 17.41 10.06 5.82
N VAL A 121 16.09 10.24 6.05
CA VAL A 121 15.50 11.55 6.35
C VAL A 121 15.90 11.96 7.77
N GLU A 122 16.19 13.23 7.98
CA GLU A 122 16.52 13.78 9.30
C GLU A 122 15.30 13.76 10.25
N GLU A 123 15.57 13.84 11.56
CA GLU A 123 14.54 13.72 12.61
C GLU A 123 13.47 14.81 12.51
N GLU A 124 13.85 16.06 12.20
CA GLU A 124 12.91 17.16 12.08
C GLU A 124 11.93 16.98 10.89
N PRO A 125 12.39 16.78 9.63
CA PRO A 125 11.48 16.50 8.52
C PRO A 125 10.65 15.22 8.72
N ALA A 126 11.25 14.15 9.26
CA ALA A 126 10.54 12.89 9.50
C ALA A 126 9.40 13.07 10.53
N THR A 127 9.62 13.86 11.57
CA THR A 127 8.60 14.23 12.56
C THR A 127 7.49 15.03 11.91
N ALA A 128 7.82 16.03 11.07
CA ALA A 128 6.83 16.82 10.35
C ALA A 128 5.93 15.97 9.44
N PHE A 129 6.48 14.95 8.75
CA PHE A 129 5.69 13.98 7.98
C PHE A 129 4.71 13.20 8.87
N GLY A 130 5.17 12.76 10.04
CA GLY A 130 4.33 12.06 11.02
C GLY A 130 3.20 12.93 11.54
N GLU A 131 3.48 14.16 11.95
CA GLU A 131 2.49 15.11 12.48
C GLU A 131 1.42 15.45 11.43
N VAL A 132 1.83 15.82 10.21
CA VAL A 132 0.90 16.12 9.12
C VAL A 132 0.05 14.91 8.76
N TRP A 133 0.65 13.72 8.73
CA TRP A 133 -0.10 12.48 8.49
C TRP A 133 -1.10 12.17 9.61
N GLN A 134 -0.77 12.49 10.87
CA GLN A 134 -1.68 12.34 11.99
C GLN A 134 -2.86 13.30 11.91
N GLU A 135 -2.64 14.57 11.55
CA GLU A 135 -3.69 15.59 11.53
C GLU A 135 -4.61 15.52 10.31
N GLU A 136 -4.05 15.16 9.14
CA GLU A 136 -4.73 15.26 7.86
C GLU A 136 -4.84 13.92 7.12
N GLY A 137 -4.05 12.91 7.51
CA GLY A 137 -4.05 11.59 6.86
C GLY A 137 -5.39 10.87 6.98
N ALA A 138 -6.08 10.97 8.12
CA ALA A 138 -7.42 10.40 8.31
C ALA A 138 -8.44 11.01 7.32
N LYS A 139 -8.42 12.34 7.16
CA LYS A 139 -9.30 13.06 6.22
C LYS A 139 -8.98 12.69 4.77
N LEU A 140 -7.71 12.53 4.43
CA LEU A 140 -7.31 12.05 3.11
C LEU A 140 -7.84 10.62 2.90
N MET A 141 -7.66 9.71 3.85
CA MET A 141 -8.15 8.34 3.72
C MET A 141 -9.67 8.25 3.58
N GLU A 142 -10.44 9.08 4.30
CA GLU A 142 -11.88 9.20 4.08
C GLU A 142 -12.20 9.68 2.65
N ARG A 143 -11.53 10.73 2.18
CA ARG A 143 -11.71 11.22 0.79
C ARG A 143 -11.32 10.18 -0.25
N LEU A 144 -10.27 9.40 0.00
CA LEU A 144 -9.81 8.29 -0.85
C LEU A 144 -10.73 7.07 -0.79
N ARG A 145 -11.48 6.90 0.31
CA ARG A 145 -12.52 5.88 0.45
C ARG A 145 -13.78 6.27 -0.34
N ASP A 146 -14.14 7.55 -0.27
CA ASP A 146 -15.32 8.10 -0.95
C ASP A 146 -15.12 8.22 -2.46
N ARG A 147 -13.92 8.58 -2.90
CA ARG A 147 -13.53 8.60 -4.31
C ARG A 147 -12.64 7.39 -4.57
N ALA A 148 -13.15 6.39 -5.31
CA ALA A 148 -12.47 5.18 -5.78
C ALA A 148 -11.19 5.40 -6.64
N VAL A 149 -10.33 6.35 -6.25
CA VAL A 149 -9.18 6.89 -6.98
C VAL A 149 -7.92 6.04 -6.76
N LEU A 150 -7.88 5.31 -5.64
CA LEU A 150 -6.76 4.43 -5.28
C LEU A 150 -7.10 2.93 -5.34
N ALA A 151 -8.38 2.56 -5.30
CA ALA A 151 -8.82 1.20 -5.53
C ALA A 151 -9.44 1.10 -6.93
N PRO A 152 -8.71 0.59 -7.95
CA PRO A 152 -9.28 0.39 -9.29
C PRO A 152 -10.46 -0.57 -9.27
N THR A 153 -10.60 -1.35 -8.19
CA THR A 153 -11.59 -2.40 -7.99
C THR A 153 -12.19 -2.33 -6.59
N ARG A 154 -13.52 -2.19 -6.51
CA ARG A 154 -14.30 -2.17 -5.27
C ARG A 154 -14.97 -3.50 -5.03
N LEU A 155 -14.89 -4.05 -3.82
CA LEU A 155 -15.72 -5.19 -3.42
C LEU A 155 -17.17 -4.74 -3.22
N SER A 156 -18.08 -5.24 -4.06
CA SER A 156 -19.50 -4.91 -4.09
C SER A 156 -20.38 -5.95 -3.39
N GLY A 157 -19.92 -7.19 -3.30
CA GLY A 157 -20.67 -8.29 -2.70
C GLY A 157 -19.75 -9.39 -2.18
N VAL A 158 -20.19 -10.08 -1.13
CA VAL A 158 -19.50 -11.23 -0.54
C VAL A 158 -20.53 -12.30 -0.26
N ASP A 159 -20.39 -13.43 -0.93
CA ASP A 159 -21.15 -14.65 -0.67
C ASP A 159 -20.22 -15.74 -0.15
N TRP A 160 -20.72 -16.59 0.74
CA TRP A 160 -19.94 -17.69 1.27
C TRP A 160 -20.78 -18.94 1.48
N GLN A 161 -20.14 -20.11 1.34
CA GLN A 161 -20.75 -21.40 1.60
C GLN A 161 -19.74 -22.31 2.30
N LEU A 162 -20.14 -22.93 3.41
CA LEU A 162 -19.35 -23.96 4.07
C LEU A 162 -19.83 -25.35 3.62
N CYS A 163 -18.96 -26.08 2.95
CA CYS A 163 -19.24 -27.46 2.56
C CYS A 163 -18.64 -28.40 3.60
N ILE A 164 -19.51 -29.19 4.23
CA ILE A 164 -19.13 -30.23 5.19
C ILE A 164 -19.52 -31.57 4.57
N GLY A 165 -18.54 -32.36 4.14
CA GLY A 165 -18.81 -33.70 3.65
C GLY A 165 -18.97 -34.66 4.82
N THR A 166 -20.15 -35.27 4.97
CA THR A 166 -20.35 -36.37 5.91
C THR A 166 -19.91 -37.68 5.25
N ALA A 167 -19.04 -38.45 5.91
CA ALA A 167 -18.56 -39.73 5.39
C ALA A 167 -19.73 -40.69 5.08
N SER A 168 -19.66 -41.38 3.94
CA SER A 168 -20.61 -42.44 3.60
C SER A 168 -20.15 -43.77 4.22
N SER A 169 -21.11 -44.64 4.51
CA SER A 169 -21.00 -45.82 5.38
C SER A 169 -19.95 -46.88 5.02
N ASP A 170 -19.30 -46.77 3.86
CA ASP A 170 -18.45 -47.82 3.26
C ASP A 170 -16.95 -47.48 3.16
N GLY A 171 -16.46 -46.38 3.75
CA GLY A 171 -15.02 -46.09 3.68
C GLY A 171 -14.54 -44.91 4.51
N LEU A 172 -13.56 -45.18 5.37
CA LEU A 172 -12.82 -44.32 6.31
C LEU A 172 -12.08 -43.13 5.66
N THR A 173 -12.77 -42.24 4.94
CA THR A 173 -12.22 -40.93 4.57
C THR A 173 -13.18 -39.84 4.98
N ALA A 174 -12.92 -39.23 6.14
CA ALA A 174 -13.59 -38.01 6.55
C ALA A 174 -13.25 -36.92 5.52
N GLN A 175 -14.24 -36.47 4.75
CA GLN A 175 -14.08 -35.35 3.82
C GLN A 175 -13.75 -34.11 4.65
N GLN A 176 -12.64 -33.44 4.31
CA GLN A 176 -12.25 -32.22 5.03
C GLN A 176 -13.24 -31.09 4.70
N PRO A 177 -13.74 -30.37 5.72
CA PRO A 177 -14.62 -29.23 5.49
C PRO A 177 -13.85 -28.13 4.74
N HIS A 178 -14.49 -27.53 3.75
CA HIS A 178 -13.94 -26.41 2.99
C HIS A 178 -14.97 -25.29 2.82
N ALA A 179 -14.53 -24.05 2.86
CA ALA A 179 -15.34 -22.88 2.58
C ALA A 179 -15.17 -22.46 1.11
N ILE A 180 -16.26 -22.06 0.47
CA ILE A 180 -16.27 -21.40 -0.83
C ILE A 180 -16.61 -19.94 -0.55
N LEU A 181 -15.71 -19.03 -0.90
CA LEU A 181 -15.90 -17.58 -0.79
C LEU A 181 -16.05 -17.02 -2.21
N GLN A 182 -17.09 -16.25 -2.46
CA GLN A 182 -17.34 -15.58 -3.71
C GLN A 182 -17.36 -14.07 -3.48
N LEU A 183 -16.45 -13.37 -4.15
CA LEU A 183 -16.25 -11.94 -4.03
C LEU A 183 -16.70 -11.29 -5.33
N GLU A 184 -17.67 -10.39 -5.26
CA GLU A 184 -18.10 -9.58 -6.40
C GLU A 184 -17.32 -8.28 -6.40
N LEU A 185 -16.53 -8.06 -7.43
CA LEU A 185 -15.67 -6.92 -7.61
C LEU A 185 -16.27 -6.01 -8.69
N ASN A 186 -16.21 -4.71 -8.50
CA ASN A 186 -16.66 -3.70 -9.47
C ASN A 186 -15.51 -2.73 -9.75
N THR A 187 -15.09 -2.62 -10.99
CA THR A 187 -14.13 -1.59 -11.43
C THR A 187 -14.90 -0.44 -12.09
N PRO A 188 -15.09 0.70 -11.40
CA PRO A 188 -15.76 1.84 -12.02
C PRO A 188 -14.87 2.42 -13.12
N THR A 189 -15.34 2.35 -14.37
CA THR A 189 -14.71 3.02 -15.51
C THR A 189 -15.34 4.40 -15.71
N PRO A 190 -14.56 5.43 -16.11
CA PRO A 190 -15.06 6.81 -16.24
C PRO A 190 -16.21 7.00 -17.26
N GLN A 191 -16.52 5.99 -18.09
CA GLN A 191 -17.63 6.01 -19.06
C GLN A 191 -18.88 5.24 -18.62
N ASP A 192 -18.81 4.38 -17.61
CA ASP A 192 -19.93 3.53 -17.17
C ASP A 192 -20.00 3.48 -15.65
N ALA A 193 -21.09 4.01 -15.09
CA ALA A 193 -21.33 4.03 -13.64
C ALA A 193 -21.54 2.62 -13.04
N GLU A 194 -21.85 1.61 -13.87
CA GLU A 194 -22.00 0.22 -13.43
C GLU A 194 -20.69 -0.58 -13.42
N GLY A 195 -19.63 -0.07 -14.06
CA GLY A 195 -18.28 -0.66 -14.07
C GLY A 195 -18.19 -2.10 -14.58
N GLU A 196 -16.97 -2.63 -14.68
CA GLU A 196 -16.79 -4.05 -15.00
C GLU A 196 -16.98 -4.87 -13.71
N LYS A 197 -18.03 -5.70 -13.68
CA LYS A 197 -18.29 -6.62 -12.58
C LYS A 197 -17.52 -7.92 -12.79
N ARG A 198 -16.66 -8.26 -11.84
CA ARG A 198 -15.86 -9.49 -11.83
C ARG A 198 -16.17 -10.31 -10.59
N SER A 199 -16.58 -11.56 -10.78
CA SER A 199 -16.74 -12.52 -9.68
C SER A 199 -15.44 -13.31 -9.47
N LEU A 200 -14.89 -13.29 -8.25
CA LEU A 200 -13.78 -14.14 -7.84
C LEU A 200 -14.29 -15.21 -6.88
N GLN A 201 -14.14 -16.48 -7.23
CA GLN A 201 -14.47 -17.59 -6.33
C GLN A 201 -13.18 -18.24 -5.80
N MET A 202 -13.13 -18.48 -4.50
CA MET A 202 -12.00 -19.07 -3.80
C MET A 202 -12.48 -20.22 -2.93
N GLN A 203 -11.78 -21.35 -3.01
CA GLN A 203 -11.99 -22.47 -2.09
C GLN A 203 -10.89 -22.45 -1.02
N LEU A 204 -11.31 -22.33 0.24
CA LEU A 204 -10.45 -22.18 1.40
C LEU A 204 -10.60 -23.40 2.31
N ASP A 205 -9.48 -24.03 2.59
CA ASP A 205 -9.37 -24.98 3.70
C ASP A 205 -9.23 -24.21 5.03
N ARG A 206 -9.34 -24.92 6.16
CA ARG A 206 -9.22 -24.33 7.50
C ARG A 206 -7.96 -23.46 7.69
N PRO A 207 -6.73 -23.91 7.34
CA PRO A 207 -5.55 -23.08 7.56
C PRO A 207 -5.55 -21.81 6.71
N LYS A 208 -5.96 -21.89 5.42
CA LYS A 208 -6.06 -20.69 4.57
C LYS A 208 -7.14 -19.71 5.04
N MET A 209 -8.26 -20.23 5.57
CA MET A 209 -9.30 -19.38 6.16
C MET A 209 -8.79 -18.61 7.38
N GLN A 210 -8.02 -19.28 8.26
CA GLN A 210 -7.41 -18.63 9.41
C GLN A 210 -6.39 -17.57 9.01
N GLU A 211 -5.57 -17.85 7.99
CA GLU A 211 -4.62 -16.88 7.44
C GLU A 211 -5.35 -15.66 6.85
N LEU A 212 -6.43 -15.88 6.10
CA LEU A 212 -7.24 -14.80 5.53
C LEU A 212 -7.85 -13.92 6.62
N LEU A 213 -8.46 -14.52 7.64
CA LEU A 213 -9.04 -13.78 8.76
C LEU A 213 -7.98 -12.98 9.52
N GLY A 214 -6.82 -13.58 9.81
CA GLY A 214 -5.72 -12.87 10.47
C GLY A 214 -5.20 -11.69 9.65
N LYS A 215 -5.18 -11.80 8.31
CA LYS A 215 -4.84 -10.68 7.43
C LYS A 215 -5.89 -9.58 7.45
N LEU A 216 -7.18 -9.94 7.47
CA LEU A 216 -8.27 -8.97 7.56
C LEU A 216 -8.24 -8.23 8.92
N ASP A 217 -8.00 -8.95 10.01
CA ASP A 217 -7.86 -8.34 11.34
C ASP A 217 -6.65 -7.39 11.41
N ALA A 218 -5.53 -7.76 10.78
CA ALA A 218 -4.36 -6.87 10.70
C ALA A 218 -4.67 -5.60 9.90
N ILE A 219 -5.40 -5.70 8.79
CA ILE A 219 -5.85 -4.54 8.00
C ILE A 219 -6.80 -3.67 8.83
N GLN A 220 -7.77 -4.28 9.53
CA GLN A 220 -8.70 -3.58 10.40
C GLN A 220 -7.95 -2.83 11.51
N GLY A 221 -6.98 -3.47 12.17
CA GLY A 221 -6.15 -2.83 13.19
C GLY A 221 -5.30 -1.67 12.65
N SER A 222 -4.78 -1.78 11.43
CA SER A 222 -4.08 -0.67 10.77
C SER A 222 -5.01 0.50 10.46
N LEU A 223 -6.25 0.23 10.03
CA LEU A 223 -7.27 1.25 9.78
C LEU A 223 -7.73 1.94 11.07
N ASP A 224 -7.95 1.17 12.14
CA ASP A 224 -8.38 1.69 13.44
C ASP A 224 -7.27 2.56 14.08
N GLY A 225 -6.00 2.21 13.90
CA GLY A 225 -4.87 3.02 14.36
C GLY A 225 -4.68 4.35 13.62
N LEU A 226 -5.46 4.58 12.55
CA LEU A 226 -5.49 5.83 11.80
C LEU A 226 -6.71 6.69 12.10
N SER A 227 -7.67 6.16 12.87
CA SER A 227 -8.85 6.87 13.34
C SER A 227 -8.64 7.42 14.75
#